data_AF-A0A6N6RE54-F1
#
_entry.id   AF-A0A6N6RE54-F1
#
_cell.length_a   1.000
_cell.length_b   1.000
_cell.length_c   1.000
_cell.angle_alpha   90.00
_cell.angle_beta   90.00
_cell.angle_gamma   90.00
#
_symmetry.space_group_name_H-M   'P 1'
#
loop_
_entity.id
_entity.type
_entity.pdbx_description
1 polymer ?
#
loop_
_entity_poly.entity_id
_entity_poly.type
_entity_poly.pdbx_seq_one_letter_code
_entity_poly.pdbx_strand_id
1 'polypeptide(L)'
;MSDANQTKLEAADIQDLLAVLPHRYPFLLIDRIVDIDGDVSATGIKNVTINEPHFTGHFPEKPIMPGVLIVEAMAQTAGAISLLQRKTGRPGVVYFMTIDNAKFRRPVIPGDRLLLHVKKIKQRANISKYECIAEVDGVKVAEAEVAAMISTAEENQ
;
A
#
# COMPACT_ATOMS: atom_id res chain seq x y z
N MET A 1 -33.01 8.29 14.26
CA MET A 1 -32.47 8.50 12.91
C MET A 1 -31.48 9.64 13.02
N SER A 2 -30.19 9.31 13.16
CA SER A 2 -29.11 10.29 13.05
C SER A 2 -28.18 9.74 11.99
N ASP A 3 -28.39 10.18 10.74
CA ASP A 3 -27.41 10.07 9.68
C ASP A 3 -26.20 10.89 10.11
N ALA A 4 -25.30 10.25 10.84
CA ALA A 4 -23.95 10.74 11.00
C ALA A 4 -23.31 10.65 9.62
N ASN A 5 -23.30 11.79 8.94
CA ASN A 5 -22.61 12.01 7.68
C ASN A 5 -21.15 11.56 7.86
N GLN A 6 -20.85 10.31 7.51
CA GLN A 6 -19.51 9.76 7.59
C GLN A 6 -18.71 10.53 6.55
N THR A 7 -17.86 11.47 7.00
CA THR A 7 -16.91 12.15 6.13
C THR A 7 -16.09 11.09 5.42
N LYS A 8 -16.36 10.89 4.13
CA LYS A 8 -15.64 9.95 3.27
C LYS A 8 -14.24 10.52 3.15
N LEU A 9 -13.24 9.81 3.67
CA LEU A 9 -11.86 10.18 3.45
C LEU A 9 -11.58 9.90 1.97
N GLU A 10 -11.31 10.93 1.17
CA GLU A 10 -11.06 10.79 -0.28
C GLU A 10 -9.57 10.61 -0.59
N ALA A 11 -8.70 11.10 0.30
CA ALA A 11 -7.24 11.01 0.18
C ALA A 11 -6.56 11.00 1.55
N ALA A 12 -5.32 10.51 1.60
CA ALA A 12 -4.46 10.52 2.78
C ALA A 12 -3.03 10.92 2.39
N ASP A 13 -2.46 11.91 3.07
CA ASP A 13 -1.11 12.39 2.82
C ASP A 13 -0.05 11.68 3.69
N ILE A 14 1.22 12.07 3.57
CA ILE A 14 2.31 11.42 4.30
C ILE A 14 2.16 11.51 5.83
N GLN A 15 1.56 12.57 6.37
CA GLN A 15 1.32 12.70 7.82
C GLN A 15 0.24 11.71 8.27
N ASP A 16 -0.84 11.58 7.50
CA ASP A 16 -1.87 10.58 7.74
C ASP A 16 -1.28 9.16 7.73
N LEU A 17 -0.44 8.86 6.73
CA LEU A 17 0.23 7.57 6.58
C LEU A 17 1.19 7.28 7.74
N LEU A 18 1.98 8.25 8.18
CA LEU A 18 2.89 8.12 9.33
C LEU A 18 2.15 7.88 10.65
N ALA A 19 0.93 8.42 10.79
CA ALA A 19 0.11 8.25 11.99
C ALA A 19 -0.46 6.83 12.11
N VAL A 20 -0.81 6.19 10.98
CA VAL A 20 -1.47 4.88 10.98
C VAL A 20 -0.53 3.71 10.69
N LEU A 21 0.49 3.89 9.84
CA LEU A 21 1.44 2.83 9.50
C LEU A 21 2.63 2.83 10.47
N PRO A 22 3.12 1.64 10.89
CA PRO A 22 4.32 1.53 11.71
C PRO A 22 5.61 1.69 10.88
N HIS A 23 5.53 1.57 9.54
CA HIS A 23 6.68 1.64 8.64
C HIS A 23 7.38 3.00 8.71
N ARG A 24 8.71 2.98 8.69
CA ARG A 24 9.58 4.17 8.68
C ARG A 24 10.68 3.96 7.66
N TYR A 25 11.46 5.00 7.38
CA TYR A 25 12.62 4.89 6.48
C TYR A 25 13.55 3.72 6.91
N PRO A 26 14.04 2.89 5.96
CA PRO A 26 13.87 2.98 4.51
C PRO A 26 12.69 2.16 3.93
N PHE A 27 11.67 1.85 4.74
CA PHE A 27 10.66 0.85 4.42
C PHE A 27 9.21 1.36 4.43
N LEU A 28 8.97 2.67 4.59
CA LEU A 28 7.69 3.28 4.19
C LEU A 28 7.78 3.60 2.70
N LEU A 29 7.01 2.90 1.88
CA LEU A 29 7.17 2.88 0.42
C LEU A 29 6.03 3.56 -0.33
N ILE A 30 5.11 4.22 0.37
CA ILE A 30 4.01 4.97 -0.21
C ILE A 30 4.03 6.42 0.28
N ASP A 31 3.80 7.36 -0.64
CA ASP A 31 3.90 8.80 -0.39
C ASP A 31 2.53 9.43 -0.09
N ARG A 32 1.48 8.88 -0.70
CA ARG A 32 0.09 9.38 -0.64
C ARG A 32 -0.88 8.28 -1.05
N ILE A 33 -2.13 8.36 -0.60
CA ILE A 33 -3.25 7.57 -1.14
C ILE A 33 -4.32 8.52 -1.64
N VAL A 34 -4.93 8.19 -2.78
CA VAL A 34 -6.05 8.91 -3.40
C VAL A 34 -7.17 7.92 -3.75
N ASP A 35 -8.31 8.44 -4.17
CA ASP A 35 -9.48 7.67 -4.64
C ASP A 35 -9.95 6.62 -3.62
N ILE A 36 -9.92 6.98 -2.34
CA ILE A 36 -10.29 6.08 -1.24
C ILE A 36 -11.80 5.85 -1.22
N ASP A 37 -12.20 4.57 -1.26
CA ASP A 37 -13.57 4.12 -1.03
C ASP A 37 -13.65 3.27 0.25
N GLY A 38 -13.62 3.97 1.39
CA GLY A 38 -13.59 3.34 2.71
C GLY A 38 -12.39 2.40 2.84
N ASP A 39 -12.65 1.12 3.13
CA ASP A 39 -11.64 0.06 3.11
C ASP A 39 -11.81 -0.93 1.94
N VAL A 40 -12.61 -0.56 0.92
CA VAL A 40 -12.91 -1.41 -0.24
C VAL A 40 -11.84 -1.27 -1.30
N SER A 41 -11.45 -0.04 -1.65
CA SER A 41 -10.42 0.23 -2.65
C SER A 41 -9.77 1.58 -2.48
N ALA A 42 -8.56 1.73 -3.03
CA ALA A 42 -7.89 3.02 -3.19
C ALA A 42 -6.74 2.92 -4.20
N THR A 43 -6.11 4.06 -4.49
CA THR A 43 -4.89 4.13 -5.29
C THR A 43 -3.77 4.76 -4.48
N GLY A 44 -2.79 3.93 -4.12
CA GLY A 44 -1.54 4.39 -3.51
C GLY A 44 -0.64 5.05 -4.55
N ILE A 45 0.15 6.03 -4.13
CA ILE A 45 1.14 6.70 -4.97
C ILE A 45 2.51 6.46 -4.35
N LYS A 46 3.43 5.95 -5.17
CA LYS A 46 4.85 5.92 -4.87
C LYS A 46 5.62 6.60 -5.99
N ASN A 47 6.33 7.68 -5.67
CA ASN A 47 7.32 8.24 -6.57
C ASN A 47 8.61 7.40 -6.49
N VAL A 48 9.23 7.19 -7.64
CA VAL A 48 10.47 6.43 -7.74
C VAL A 48 11.60 7.39 -8.09
N THR A 49 12.61 7.49 -7.24
CA THR A 49 13.73 8.43 -7.42
C THR A 49 15.06 7.72 -7.28
N ILE A 50 16.07 8.18 -8.01
CA ILE A 50 17.43 7.62 -7.94
C ILE A 50 18.02 7.74 -6.53
N ASN A 51 17.51 8.67 -5.72
CA ASN A 51 17.94 8.93 -4.36
C ASN A 51 17.33 7.96 -3.32
N GLU A 52 17.00 6.73 -3.71
CA GLU A 52 16.50 5.68 -2.81
C GLU A 52 17.58 4.62 -2.56
N PRO A 53 17.68 4.09 -1.32
CA PRO A 53 18.83 3.27 -0.91
C PRO A 53 18.94 1.95 -1.68
N HIS A 54 17.85 1.39 -2.21
CA HIS A 54 17.93 0.13 -2.95
C HIS A 54 18.60 0.27 -4.32
N PHE A 55 18.64 1.48 -4.91
CA PHE A 55 19.30 1.70 -6.20
C PHE A 55 20.83 1.65 -6.12
N THR A 56 21.43 1.74 -4.94
CA THR A 56 22.87 1.52 -4.78
C THR A 56 23.28 0.08 -5.09
N GLY A 57 22.34 -0.87 -5.02
CA GLY A 57 22.58 -2.30 -5.24
C GLY A 57 21.71 -2.95 -6.32
N HIS A 58 20.64 -2.31 -6.78
CA HIS A 58 19.68 -2.92 -7.71
C HIS A 58 19.37 -2.03 -8.92
N PHE A 59 20.25 -1.94 -9.91
CA PHE A 59 21.64 -2.39 -9.95
C PHE A 59 22.55 -1.17 -10.23
N PRO A 60 23.84 -1.19 -9.82
CA PRO A 60 24.70 0.00 -9.88
C PRO A 60 24.72 0.74 -11.23
N GLU A 61 24.67 0.03 -12.36
CA GLU A 61 24.66 0.62 -13.71
C GLU A 61 23.27 0.65 -14.36
N LYS A 62 22.28 0.04 -13.71
CA LYS A 62 20.91 -0.11 -14.24
C LYS A 62 19.92 -0.08 -13.08
N PRO A 63 19.58 1.12 -12.57
CA PRO A 63 18.67 1.26 -11.45
C PRO A 63 17.28 0.76 -11.84
N ILE A 64 16.82 -0.30 -11.18
CA ILE A 64 15.51 -0.92 -11.40
C ILE A 64 14.87 -1.08 -10.03
N MET A 65 13.63 -0.66 -9.84
CA MET A 65 12.96 -0.86 -8.56
C MET A 65 12.75 -2.38 -8.35
N PRO A 66 13.20 -2.96 -7.21
CA PRO A 66 12.96 -4.37 -6.94
C PRO A 66 11.47 -4.70 -6.95
N GLY A 67 11.06 -5.71 -7.72
CA GLY A 67 9.63 -6.06 -7.88
C GLY A 67 8.95 -6.36 -6.54
N VAL A 68 9.66 -6.97 -5.60
CA VAL A 68 9.17 -7.24 -4.24
C VAL A 68 8.83 -5.97 -3.46
N LEU A 69 9.52 -4.86 -3.71
CA LEU A 69 9.20 -3.57 -3.07
C LEU A 69 7.95 -2.92 -3.68
N ILE A 70 7.62 -3.25 -4.94
CA ILE A 70 6.34 -2.85 -5.54
C ILE A 70 5.19 -3.60 -4.86
N VAL A 71 5.35 -4.91 -4.63
CA VAL A 71 4.35 -5.71 -3.90
C VAL A 71 4.21 -5.20 -2.47
N GLU A 72 5.31 -4.92 -1.77
CA GLU A 72 5.28 -4.30 -0.44
C GLU A 72 4.51 -2.97 -0.45
N ALA A 73 4.75 -2.09 -1.42
CA ALA A 73 4.02 -0.82 -1.52
C ALA A 73 2.51 -1.00 -1.79
N MET A 74 2.11 -1.96 -2.63
CA MET A 74 0.70 -2.33 -2.80
C MET A 74 0.08 -2.75 -1.47
N ALA A 75 0.84 -3.53 -0.72
CA ALA A 75 0.40 -4.14 0.49
C ALA A 75 0.30 -3.11 1.65
N GLN A 76 1.22 -2.14 1.71
CA GLN A 76 1.13 -0.96 2.57
C GLN A 76 -0.09 -0.08 2.23
N THR A 77 -0.41 0.08 0.94
CA THR A 77 -1.61 0.80 0.50
C THR A 77 -2.88 0.13 1.04
N ALA A 78 -3.00 -1.19 0.86
CA ALA A 78 -4.14 -1.96 1.37
C ALA A 78 -4.23 -1.93 2.92
N GLY A 79 -3.09 -2.03 3.60
CA GLY A 79 -3.01 -1.93 5.06
C GLY A 79 -3.43 -0.56 5.56
N ALA A 80 -2.95 0.52 4.93
CA ALA A 80 -3.25 1.89 5.31
C ALA A 80 -4.75 2.21 5.23
N ILE A 81 -5.42 1.88 4.12
CA ILE A 81 -6.86 2.15 4.00
C ILE A 81 -7.68 1.39 5.05
N SER A 82 -7.25 0.17 5.38
CA SER A 82 -7.91 -0.63 6.41
C SER A 82 -7.76 -0.02 7.80
N LEU A 83 -6.61 0.59 8.10
CA LEU A 83 -6.35 1.25 9.38
C LEU A 83 -7.02 2.62 9.47
N LEU A 84 -7.00 3.40 8.38
CA LEU A 84 -7.67 4.70 8.28
C LEU A 84 -9.18 4.55 8.53
N GLN A 85 -9.81 3.51 7.96
CA GLN A 85 -11.24 3.24 8.16
C GLN A 85 -11.58 2.93 9.63
N ARG A 86 -10.67 2.29 10.37
CA ARG A 86 -10.89 1.93 11.78
C ARG A 86 -10.81 3.12 12.74
N LYS A 87 -10.27 4.27 12.30
CA LYS A 87 -10.17 5.53 13.08
C LYS A 87 -9.61 5.36 14.51
N THR A 88 -8.73 4.38 14.74
CA THR A 88 -8.20 4.07 16.08
C THR A 88 -7.20 5.11 16.59
N GLY A 89 -6.69 5.98 15.71
CA GLY A 89 -5.67 6.99 16.05
C GLY A 89 -4.35 6.39 16.55
N ARG A 90 -4.17 5.07 16.42
CA ARG A 90 -2.99 4.33 16.87
C ARG A 90 -2.45 3.46 15.73
N PRO A 91 -1.12 3.31 15.62
CA PRO A 91 -0.54 2.39 14.66
C PRO A 91 -1.06 0.97 14.87
N GLY A 92 -1.46 0.32 13.78
CA GLY A 92 -1.75 -1.11 13.74
C GLY A 92 -0.64 -1.85 13.00
N VAL A 93 -0.41 -3.11 13.34
CA VAL A 93 0.54 -3.95 12.60
C VAL A 93 -0.24 -4.78 11.59
N VAL A 94 0.15 -4.67 10.34
CA VAL A 94 -0.41 -5.45 9.24
C VAL A 94 0.58 -6.57 8.93
N TYR A 95 0.17 -7.81 9.16
CA TYR A 95 0.99 -8.99 8.87
C TYR A 95 0.56 -9.60 7.53
N PHE A 96 1.47 -9.66 6.55
CA PHE A 96 1.22 -10.38 5.31
C PHE A 96 1.23 -11.89 5.53
N MET A 97 0.19 -12.54 5.02
CA MET A 97 0.01 -13.98 5.15
C MET A 97 0.29 -14.70 3.83
N THR A 98 -0.21 -14.16 2.71
CA THR A 98 0.01 -14.76 1.39
C THR A 98 0.25 -13.67 0.34
N ILE A 99 1.05 -14.04 -0.66
CA ILE A 99 1.22 -13.31 -1.91
C ILE A 99 0.98 -14.33 -3.01
N ASP A 100 -0.11 -14.18 -3.74
CA ASP A 100 -0.50 -15.07 -4.82
C ASP A 100 -0.45 -14.32 -6.15
N ASN A 101 -0.32 -15.07 -7.26
CA ASN A 101 -0.46 -14.54 -8.62
C ASN A 101 0.42 -13.33 -8.97
N ALA A 102 1.55 -13.15 -8.29
CA ALA A 102 2.46 -12.04 -8.54
C ALA A 102 3.08 -12.12 -9.95
N LYS A 103 2.94 -11.06 -10.75
CA LYS A 103 3.55 -10.95 -12.09
C LYS A 103 4.19 -9.59 -12.27
N PHE A 104 5.41 -9.59 -12.81
CA PHE A 104 6.17 -8.38 -13.15
C PHE A 104 6.28 -8.29 -14.67
N ARG A 105 5.74 -7.21 -15.25
CA ARG A 105 5.53 -7.08 -16.69
C ARG A 105 6.53 -6.15 -17.36
N ARG A 106 6.90 -5.05 -16.69
CA ARG A 106 8.01 -4.20 -17.11
C ARG A 106 8.81 -3.68 -15.91
N PRO A 107 10.10 -3.36 -16.10
CA PRO A 107 10.89 -2.65 -15.10
C PRO A 107 10.26 -1.31 -14.75
N VAL A 108 10.38 -0.94 -13.48
CA VAL A 108 10.08 0.40 -12.97
C VAL A 108 11.42 1.04 -12.63
N ILE A 109 11.61 2.30 -13.01
CA ILE A 109 12.90 2.99 -12.95
C ILE A 109 12.77 4.37 -12.27
N PRO A 110 13.88 4.98 -11.84
CA PRO A 110 13.87 6.38 -11.38
C PRO A 110 13.18 7.33 -12.36
N GLY A 111 12.29 8.18 -11.85
CA GLY A 111 11.44 9.08 -12.63
C GLY A 111 10.00 8.57 -12.78
N ASP A 112 9.76 7.27 -12.63
CA ASP A 112 8.41 6.72 -12.68
C ASP A 112 7.57 7.14 -11.47
N ARG A 113 6.26 7.31 -11.70
CA ARG A 113 5.25 7.39 -10.64
C ARG A 113 4.38 6.15 -10.66
N LEU A 114 4.56 5.30 -9.64
CA LEU A 114 3.72 4.12 -9.43
C LEU A 114 2.35 4.52 -8.88
N LEU A 115 1.31 4.13 -9.61
CA LEU A 115 -0.07 4.11 -9.14
C LEU A 115 -0.41 2.68 -8.72
N LEU A 116 -0.74 2.50 -7.43
CA LEU A 116 -0.92 1.22 -6.77
C LEU A 116 -2.41 1.04 -6.47
N HIS A 117 -3.14 0.53 -7.44
CA HIS A 117 -4.56 0.24 -7.30
C HIS A 117 -4.74 -1.00 -6.42
N VAL A 118 -5.50 -0.86 -5.35
CA VAL A 118 -5.83 -1.97 -4.45
C VAL A 118 -7.34 -2.10 -4.33
N LYS A 119 -7.83 -3.34 -4.34
CA LYS A 119 -9.25 -3.65 -4.18
C LYS A 119 -9.44 -4.88 -3.31
N LYS A 120 -10.22 -4.75 -2.25
CA LYS A 120 -10.59 -5.86 -1.37
C LYS A 120 -11.43 -6.86 -2.14
N ILE A 121 -10.98 -8.11 -2.20
CA ILE A 121 -11.69 -9.23 -2.82
C ILE A 121 -12.61 -9.89 -1.79
N LYS A 122 -12.08 -10.14 -0.60
CA LYS A 122 -12.79 -10.84 0.48
C LYS A 122 -12.22 -10.45 1.85
N GLN A 123 -13.06 -10.57 2.87
CA GLN A 123 -12.66 -10.43 4.26
C GLN A 123 -13.28 -11.56 5.08
N ARG A 124 -12.50 -12.14 5.99
CA ARG A 124 -12.96 -13.12 6.98
C ARG A 124 -12.29 -12.81 8.31
N ALA A 125 -13.08 -12.47 9.32
CA ALA A 125 -12.59 -11.97 10.60
C ALA A 125 -11.62 -10.76 10.40
N ASN A 126 -10.42 -10.84 10.95
CA ASN A 126 -9.38 -9.81 10.82
C ASN A 126 -8.44 -10.00 9.61
N ILE A 127 -8.73 -10.96 8.73
CA ILE A 127 -7.95 -11.24 7.52
C ILE A 127 -8.69 -10.70 6.30
N SER A 128 -8.01 -9.86 5.51
CA SER A 128 -8.51 -9.33 4.24
C SER A 128 -7.59 -9.74 3.09
N LYS A 129 -8.17 -10.08 1.94
CA LYS A 129 -7.44 -10.36 0.70
C LYS A 129 -7.74 -9.26 -0.31
N TYR A 130 -6.69 -8.77 -0.96
CA TYR A 130 -6.72 -7.68 -1.92
C TYR A 130 -6.19 -8.14 -3.27
N GLU A 131 -6.81 -7.66 -4.34
CA GLU A 131 -6.26 -7.65 -5.70
C GLU A 131 -5.52 -6.33 -5.87
N CYS A 132 -4.30 -6.38 -6.38
CA CYS A 132 -3.43 -5.24 -6.49
C CYS A 132 -2.85 -5.14 -7.90
N ILE A 133 -2.85 -3.92 -8.46
CA ILE A 133 -2.28 -3.59 -9.75
C ILE A 133 -1.39 -2.35 -9.61
N ALA A 134 -0.18 -2.43 -10.14
CA ALA A 134 0.71 -1.29 -10.26
C ALA A 134 0.75 -0.81 -11.70
N GLU A 135 0.64 0.49 -11.90
CA GLU A 135 0.71 1.16 -13.19
C GLU A 135 1.70 2.32 -13.15
N VAL A 136 2.29 2.61 -14.30
CA VAL A 136 3.02 3.87 -14.57
C VAL A 136 2.48 4.38 -15.90
N ASP A 137 2.08 5.65 -15.98
CA ASP A 137 1.50 6.24 -17.20
C ASP A 137 0.37 5.40 -17.84
N GLY A 138 -0.51 4.84 -17.00
CA GLY A 138 -1.66 4.03 -17.42
C GLY A 138 -1.31 2.63 -17.97
N VAL A 139 -0.04 2.22 -17.91
CA VAL A 139 0.39 0.89 -18.35
C VAL A 139 0.73 0.02 -17.15
N LYS A 140 0.07 -1.13 -17.02
CA LYS A 140 0.30 -2.12 -15.96
C LYS A 140 1.73 -2.65 -15.96
N VAL A 141 2.42 -2.48 -14.83
CA VAL A 141 3.83 -2.90 -14.60
C VAL A 141 3.97 -4.11 -13.71
N ALA A 142 3.06 -4.26 -12.74
CA ALA A 142 3.01 -5.42 -11.87
C ALA A 142 1.58 -5.67 -11.39
N GLU A 143 1.32 -6.88 -10.92
CA GLU A 143 0.07 -7.26 -10.26
C GLU A 143 0.34 -8.36 -9.24
N ALA A 144 -0.48 -8.44 -8.19
CA ALA A 144 -0.43 -9.48 -7.18
C ALA A 144 -1.77 -9.55 -6.43
N GLU A 145 -2.05 -10.68 -5.81
CA GLU A 145 -3.07 -10.78 -4.76
C GLU A 145 -2.38 -10.91 -3.40
N VAL A 146 -2.78 -10.09 -2.43
CA VAL A 146 -2.15 -10.07 -1.10
C VAL A 146 -3.19 -10.32 -0.01
N ALA A 147 -2.92 -11.27 0.88
CA ALA A 147 -3.71 -11.46 2.10
C ALA A 147 -2.96 -10.91 3.30
N ALA A 148 -3.68 -10.15 4.13
CA ALA A 148 -3.11 -9.52 5.31
C ALA A 148 -4.03 -9.68 6.53
N MET A 149 -3.42 -9.89 7.69
CA MET A 149 -4.07 -9.85 8.99
C MET A 149 -3.75 -8.53 9.67
N ILE A 150 -4.77 -7.84 10.15
CA ILE A 150 -4.60 -6.61 10.92
C ILE A 150 -4.61 -6.98 12.40
N SER A 151 -3.49 -6.76 13.08
CA SER A 151 -3.38 -6.83 14.54
C SER A 151 -3.36 -5.41 15.09
N THR A 152 -4.28 -5.12 16.01
CA THR A 152 -4.31 -3.84 16.72
C THR A 152 -3.72 -3.99 18.12
N ALA A 153 -3.21 -2.90 18.70
CA ALA A 153 -2.58 -2.93 20.02
C ALA A 153 -3.53 -3.40 21.16
N GLU A 154 -4.84 -3.42 20.94
CA GLU A 154 -5.84 -3.93 21.89
C GLU A 154 -5.94 -5.47 21.89
N GLU A 155 -5.50 -6.15 20.83
CA GLU A 155 -5.54 -7.63 20.74
C GLU A 155 -4.30 -8.31 21.36
N ASN A 156 -3.28 -7.53 21.73
CA ASN A 156 -2.02 -8.01 22.33
C ASN A 156 -1.96 -7.78 23.86
N GLN A 157 -3.11 -7.61 24.52
CA GLN A 157 -3.29 -7.58 25.98
C GLN A 157 -4.24 -8.69 26.41
#